data_AF-A0A1I7TUG3-F1
#
_entry.id   AF-A0A1I7TUG3-F1
#
_cell.length_a   1.000
_cell.length_b   1.000
_cell.length_c   1.000
_cell.angle_alpha   90.00
_cell.angle_beta   90.00
_cell.angle_gamma   90.00
#
_symmetry.space_group_name_H-M   'P 1'
#
loop_
_entity.id
_entity.type
_entity.pdbx_description
1 polymer ?
#
loop_
_entity_poly.entity_id
_entity_poly.type
_entity_poly.pdbx_seq_one_letter_code
_entity_poly.pdbx_strand_id
1 'polypeptide(L)'
;MFVDSLVELSSKVVAKCLVEDRYKHLDLSLEASLNDQIVRQVTRGRREFPASLIAKESGLKLNVTHFYSFPNSRKGLMDFQLHDIQSVYLTLYNFLEVKEFRTGNGGYLDIVDYLRTILNEKSRQNLRELTIEGYGNFEGNWVEKMAELLPNLQSLDSEFSTSIYVKKVCKSFHNLIHLNIRSKPNLKYNSIA
;
A
#
# COMPACT_ATOMS: atom_id res chain seq x y z
N MET A 1 25.30 20.67 -6.77
CA MET A 1 25.60 19.23 -6.72
C MET A 1 25.19 18.76 -5.34
N PHE A 2 24.07 18.05 -5.21
CA PHE A 2 23.65 17.50 -3.92
C PHE A 2 24.52 16.27 -3.63
N VAL A 3 25.20 16.26 -2.50
CA VAL A 3 25.98 15.11 -2.03
C VAL A 3 25.06 14.29 -1.14
N ASP A 4 25.02 12.98 -1.38
CA ASP A 4 24.25 12.06 -0.55
C ASP A 4 24.67 12.15 0.91
N SER A 5 23.71 12.11 1.82
CA SER A 5 24.01 12.03 3.25
C SER A 5 24.70 10.71 3.60
N LEU A 6 25.46 10.68 4.70
CA LEU A 6 26.07 9.46 5.22
C LEU A 6 25.02 8.35 5.46
N VAL A 7 23.82 8.74 5.91
CA VAL A 7 22.70 7.83 6.11
C VAL A 7 22.30 7.20 4.78
N GLU A 8 22.12 8.00 3.73
CA GLU A 8 21.74 7.48 2.40
C GLU A 8 22.81 6.53 1.82
N LEU A 9 24.09 6.89 1.94
CA LEU A 9 25.20 6.02 1.53
C LEU A 9 25.19 4.70 2.32
N SER A 10 24.95 4.75 3.63
CA SER A 10 24.88 3.57 4.48
C SER A 10 23.69 2.67 4.12
N SER A 11 22.50 3.24 3.90
CA SER A 11 21.31 2.49 3.47
C SER A 11 21.54 1.77 2.14
N LYS A 12 22.25 2.40 1.18
CA LYS A 12 22.62 1.78 -0.10
C LYS A 12 23.52 0.55 0.11
N VAL A 13 24.52 0.65 0.98
CA VAL A 13 25.43 -0.46 1.30
C VAL A 13 24.69 -1.59 2.00
N VAL A 14 23.85 -1.27 3.01
CA VAL A 14 23.07 -2.28 3.73
C VAL A 14 22.08 -2.99 2.79
N ALA A 15 21.39 -2.25 1.92
CA ALA A 15 20.51 -2.83 0.91
C ALA A 15 21.26 -3.79 -0.04
N LYS A 16 22.47 -3.42 -0.47
CA LYS A 16 23.31 -4.31 -1.29
C LYS A 16 23.68 -5.58 -0.54
N CYS A 17 24.17 -5.46 0.70
CA CYS A 17 24.53 -6.61 1.53
C CYS A 17 23.34 -7.54 1.81
N LEU A 18 22.14 -6.98 1.93
CA LEU A 18 20.91 -7.75 2.10
C LEU A 18 20.58 -8.58 0.86
N VAL A 19 20.65 -7.98 -0.33
CA VAL A 19 20.43 -8.67 -1.61
C VAL A 19 21.46 -9.80 -1.83
N GLU A 20 22.68 -9.63 -1.31
CA GLU A 20 23.77 -10.61 -1.36
C GLU A 20 23.70 -11.67 -0.24
N ASP A 21 22.60 -11.73 0.54
CA ASP A 21 22.41 -12.65 1.68
C ASP A 21 23.52 -12.60 2.76
N ARG A 22 24.22 -11.46 2.89
CA ARG A 22 25.36 -11.35 3.81
C ARG A 22 24.97 -11.36 5.28
N TYR A 23 23.69 -11.17 5.58
CA TYR A 23 23.15 -11.15 6.94
C TYR A 23 22.55 -12.49 7.38
N LYS A 24 22.53 -13.54 6.54
CA LYS A 24 21.77 -14.80 6.77
C LYS A 24 22.05 -15.56 8.08
N HIS A 25 23.12 -15.21 8.79
CA HIS A 25 23.52 -15.83 10.06
C HIS A 25 23.31 -14.90 11.27
N LEU A 26 22.65 -13.77 11.06
CA LEU A 26 22.37 -12.77 12.08
C LEU A 26 20.88 -12.80 12.43
N ASP A 27 20.54 -12.18 13.56
CA ASP A 27 19.16 -11.87 13.91
C ASP A 27 19.07 -10.41 14.34
N LEU A 28 19.02 -9.53 13.35
CA LEU A 28 19.00 -8.08 13.55
C LEU A 28 17.63 -7.52 13.18
N SER A 29 17.13 -6.62 14.01
CA SER A 29 15.94 -5.80 13.72
C SER A 29 16.35 -4.35 13.67
N LEU A 30 15.80 -3.61 12.71
CA LEU A 30 16.06 -2.18 12.55
C LEU A 30 14.89 -1.36 13.07
N GLU A 31 15.20 -0.14 13.48
CA GLU A 31 14.17 0.87 13.72
C GLU A 31 13.40 1.17 12.41
N ALA A 32 12.11 1.50 12.52
CA ALA A 32 11.21 1.66 11.38
C ALA A 32 11.75 2.64 10.31
N SER A 33 12.30 3.78 10.73
CA SER A 33 12.82 4.82 9.82
C SER A 33 14.00 4.32 8.97
N LEU A 34 14.94 3.59 9.56
CA LEU A 34 16.08 2.98 8.86
C LEU A 34 15.63 1.82 7.97
N ASN A 35 14.66 1.05 8.46
CA ASN A 35 14.11 -0.06 7.71
C ASN A 35 13.45 0.41 6.40
N ASP A 36 12.60 1.43 6.46
CA ASP A 36 11.93 1.96 5.27
C ASP A 36 12.93 2.55 4.26
N GLN A 37 14.03 3.15 4.73
CA GLN A 37 15.11 3.61 3.84
C GLN A 37 15.80 2.46 3.12
N ILE A 38 16.11 1.37 3.82
CA ILE A 38 16.73 0.18 3.21
C ILE A 38 15.77 -0.47 2.21
N VAL A 39 14.50 -0.64 2.59
CA VAL A 39 13.45 -1.15 1.70
C VAL A 39 13.33 -0.30 0.44
N ARG A 40 13.37 1.03 0.57
CA ARG A 40 13.36 1.94 -0.58
C ARG A 40 14.59 1.75 -1.48
N GLN A 41 15.79 1.55 -0.93
CA GLN A 41 16.98 1.30 -1.74
C GLN A 41 16.94 -0.07 -2.43
N VAL A 42 16.41 -1.10 -1.78
CA VAL A 42 16.24 -2.45 -2.38
C VAL A 42 15.27 -2.42 -3.55
N THR A 43 14.18 -1.65 -3.42
CA THR A 43 13.13 -1.54 -4.43
C THR A 43 13.42 -0.49 -5.50
N ARG A 44 14.42 0.37 -5.30
CA ARG A 44 14.76 1.46 -6.22
C ARG A 44 15.03 0.93 -7.62
N GLY A 45 14.25 1.41 -8.60
CA GLY A 45 14.39 1.04 -10.01
C GLY A 45 13.87 -0.35 -10.37
N ARG A 46 13.29 -1.10 -9.42
CA ARG A 46 12.59 -2.36 -9.70
C ARG A 46 11.13 -2.07 -10.01
N ARG A 47 10.59 -2.77 -11.03
CA ARG A 47 9.15 -2.74 -11.33
C ARG A 47 8.32 -3.54 -10.33
N GLU A 48 8.97 -4.49 -9.64
CA GLU A 48 8.32 -5.39 -8.72
C GLU A 48 9.01 -5.33 -7.36
N PHE A 49 8.20 -5.35 -6.30
CA PHE A 49 8.69 -5.54 -4.96
C PHE A 49 9.18 -7.00 -4.85
N PRO A 50 10.46 -7.26 -4.52
CA PRO A 50 10.94 -8.63 -4.42
C PRO A 50 10.43 -9.24 -3.11
N ALA A 51 9.21 -9.76 -3.14
CA ALA A 51 8.55 -10.41 -2.01
C ALA A 51 9.45 -11.53 -1.41
N SER A 52 10.18 -12.23 -2.28
CA SER A 52 11.19 -13.23 -1.93
C SER A 52 12.37 -12.69 -1.12
N LEU A 53 12.65 -11.38 -1.14
CA LEU A 53 13.76 -10.79 -0.39
C LEU A 53 13.36 -10.48 1.06
N ILE A 54 12.06 -10.33 1.32
CA ILE A 54 11.55 -10.12 2.67
C ILE A 54 11.08 -11.42 3.33
N ALA A 55 10.48 -12.33 2.55
CA ALA A 55 10.06 -13.63 3.05
C ALA A 55 11.24 -14.58 3.35
N LYS A 56 12.44 -14.25 2.85
CA LYS A 56 13.65 -15.05 3.08
C LYS A 56 14.22 -14.75 4.46
N GLU A 57 14.64 -15.80 5.16
CA GLU A 57 15.48 -15.72 6.36
C GLU A 57 16.85 -15.13 6.00
N SER A 58 16.86 -13.83 5.76
CA SER A 58 18.06 -13.06 5.42
C SER A 58 18.85 -12.66 6.66
N GLY A 59 18.36 -12.97 7.86
CA GLY A 59 18.90 -12.59 9.16
C GLY A 59 18.79 -11.10 9.52
N LEU A 60 18.32 -10.27 8.57
CA LEU A 60 17.90 -8.89 8.81
C LEU A 60 16.38 -8.81 8.70
N LYS A 61 15.70 -8.67 9.83
CA LYS A 61 14.23 -8.56 9.89
C LYS A 61 13.80 -7.19 9.38
N LEU A 62 13.24 -7.16 8.18
CA LEU A 62 12.60 -5.96 7.65
C LEU A 62 11.15 -5.91 8.11
N ASN A 63 10.76 -4.83 8.80
CA ASN A 63 9.36 -4.56 9.15
C ASN A 63 8.82 -3.41 8.29
N VAL A 64 8.32 -3.73 7.10
CA VAL A 64 7.84 -2.73 6.14
C VAL A 64 6.63 -2.01 6.72
N THR A 65 6.77 -0.72 7.01
CA THR A 65 5.64 0.09 7.50
C THR A 65 4.96 0.85 6.37
N HIS A 66 5.71 1.18 5.31
CA HIS A 66 5.23 1.85 4.10
C HIS A 66 5.33 0.93 2.88
N PHE A 67 4.19 0.65 2.26
CA PHE A 67 4.11 -0.29 1.14
C PHE A 67 3.65 0.39 -0.15
N TYR A 68 4.33 0.11 -1.26
CA TYR A 68 3.89 0.49 -2.61
C TYR A 68 3.50 -0.77 -3.37
N SER A 69 2.22 -0.91 -3.68
CA SER A 69 1.66 -2.14 -4.23
C SER A 69 1.48 -2.08 -5.74
N PHE A 70 2.02 -3.08 -6.43
CA PHE A 70 1.69 -3.41 -7.80
C PHE A 70 1.05 -4.81 -7.82
N PRO A 71 -0.22 -4.94 -8.21
CA PRO A 71 -0.88 -6.24 -8.31
C PRO A 71 -0.24 -7.05 -9.45
N ASN A 72 0.49 -8.10 -9.09
CA ASN A 72 1.09 -8.99 -10.08
C ASN A 72 0.53 -10.42 -9.94
N SER A 73 0.25 -10.87 -8.71
CA SER A 73 -0.49 -12.11 -8.40
C SER A 73 -0.85 -12.17 -6.91
N ARG A 74 -1.92 -12.87 -6.52
CA ARG A 74 -2.26 -13.08 -5.09
C ARG A 74 -1.14 -13.75 -4.31
N LYS A 75 -0.43 -14.71 -4.90
CA LYS A 75 0.66 -15.45 -4.24
C LYS A 75 1.82 -14.54 -3.85
N GLY A 76 2.25 -13.65 -4.74
CA GLY A 76 3.33 -12.70 -4.43
C GLY A 76 2.94 -11.63 -3.40
N LEU A 77 1.64 -11.46 -3.15
CA LEU A 77 1.12 -10.49 -2.20
C LEU A 77 0.95 -11.06 -0.77
N MET A 78 0.92 -12.37 -0.60
CA MET A 78 0.76 -12.99 0.72
C MET A 78 1.94 -12.75 1.65
N ASP A 79 3.14 -12.57 1.10
CA ASP A 79 4.36 -12.31 1.87
C ASP A 79 4.26 -10.99 2.66
N PHE A 80 3.39 -10.05 2.23
CA PHE A 80 3.16 -8.80 2.97
C PHE A 80 2.45 -8.99 4.30
N GLN A 81 1.76 -10.11 4.49
CA GLN A 81 1.15 -10.47 5.76
C GLN A 81 2.17 -10.73 6.88
N LEU A 82 3.47 -10.74 6.59
CA LEU A 82 4.52 -10.88 7.59
C LEU A 82 4.91 -9.55 8.26
N HIS A 83 4.35 -8.43 7.81
CA HIS A 83 4.73 -7.08 8.28
C HIS A 83 3.65 -6.40 9.11
N ASP A 84 4.05 -5.39 9.87
CA ASP A 84 3.16 -4.50 10.61
C ASP A 84 2.97 -3.21 9.82
N ILE A 85 2.22 -3.31 8.72
CA ILE A 85 2.05 -2.25 7.74
C ILE A 85 1.17 -1.14 8.33
N GLN A 86 1.63 0.11 8.21
CA GLN A 86 0.96 1.29 8.74
C GLN A 86 0.53 2.28 7.64
N SER A 87 1.18 2.22 6.47
CA SER A 87 0.90 3.06 5.32
C SER A 87 0.93 2.23 4.04
N VAL A 88 -0.10 2.35 3.22
CA VAL A 88 -0.22 1.64 1.94
C VAL A 88 -0.48 2.63 0.81
N TYR A 89 0.28 2.50 -0.26
CA TYR A 89 0.03 3.12 -1.54
C TYR A 89 -0.35 2.04 -2.56
N LEU A 90 -1.58 2.09 -3.06
CA LEU A 90 -2.11 1.21 -4.09
C LEU A 90 -2.21 1.96 -5.41
N THR A 91 -1.75 1.35 -6.49
CA THR A 91 -2.01 1.83 -7.84
C THR A 91 -2.94 0.87 -8.59
N LEU A 92 -4.05 1.39 -9.10
CA LEU A 92 -5.10 0.59 -9.76
C LEU A 92 -4.80 0.27 -11.23
N TYR A 93 -3.75 0.85 -11.83
CA TYR A 93 -3.47 0.69 -13.26
C TYR A 93 -3.31 -0.78 -13.68
N ASN A 94 -2.69 -1.61 -12.84
CA ASN A 94 -2.48 -3.04 -13.12
C ASN A 94 -3.56 -3.94 -12.51
N PHE A 95 -4.47 -3.40 -11.67
CA PHE A 95 -5.54 -4.20 -11.06
C PHE A 95 -6.49 -4.79 -12.10
N LEU A 96 -6.68 -4.09 -13.23
CA LEU A 96 -7.53 -4.58 -14.32
C LEU A 96 -6.99 -5.89 -14.92
N GLU A 97 -5.70 -6.16 -14.85
CA GLU A 97 -5.09 -7.35 -15.44
C GLU A 97 -5.19 -8.57 -14.50
N VAL A 98 -5.37 -8.35 -13.19
CA VAL A 98 -5.42 -9.41 -12.19
C VAL A 98 -6.86 -9.87 -11.95
N LYS A 99 -7.26 -10.95 -12.65
CA LYS A 99 -8.61 -11.53 -12.57
C LYS A 99 -9.03 -11.95 -11.16
N GLU A 100 -8.06 -12.29 -10.30
CA GLU A 100 -8.29 -12.80 -8.93
C GLU A 100 -8.98 -11.79 -8.02
N PHE A 101 -8.86 -10.49 -8.30
CA PHE A 101 -9.45 -9.40 -7.51
C PHE A 101 -10.65 -8.76 -8.20
N ARG A 102 -11.26 -9.47 -9.15
CA ARG A 102 -12.54 -9.07 -9.73
C ARG A 102 -13.66 -9.82 -9.03
N THR A 103 -14.77 -9.14 -8.80
CA THR A 103 -15.98 -9.77 -8.26
C THR A 103 -16.52 -10.83 -9.23
N GLY A 104 -17.40 -11.73 -8.77
CA GLY A 104 -17.84 -12.90 -9.55
C GLY A 104 -18.38 -12.61 -10.96
N ASN A 105 -18.86 -11.39 -11.21
CA ASN A 105 -19.35 -10.95 -12.53
C ASN A 105 -18.26 -10.26 -13.39
N GLY A 106 -17.01 -10.17 -12.91
CA GLY A 106 -15.85 -9.62 -13.61
C GLY A 106 -15.83 -8.09 -13.81
N GLY A 107 -16.91 -7.40 -13.45
CA GLY A 107 -17.13 -5.98 -13.72
C GLY A 107 -16.67 -5.01 -12.63
N TYR A 108 -16.45 -5.49 -11.41
CA TYR A 108 -15.98 -4.68 -10.28
C TYR A 108 -14.68 -5.21 -9.71
N LEU A 109 -13.84 -4.32 -9.20
CA LEU A 109 -12.67 -4.64 -8.40
C LEU A 109 -13.08 -4.84 -6.94
N ASP A 110 -12.57 -5.90 -6.32
CA ASP A 110 -12.71 -6.17 -4.89
C ASP A 110 -11.48 -5.67 -4.13
N ILE A 111 -11.46 -4.36 -3.89
CA ILE A 111 -10.38 -3.71 -3.13
C ILE A 111 -10.33 -4.18 -1.67
N VAL A 112 -11.46 -4.63 -1.12
CA VAL A 112 -11.55 -5.09 0.27
C VAL A 112 -10.84 -6.44 0.40
N ASP A 113 -11.12 -7.36 -0.52
CA ASP A 113 -10.42 -8.65 -0.57
C ASP A 113 -8.93 -8.49 -0.89
N TYR A 114 -8.58 -7.53 -1.76
CA TYR A 114 -7.18 -7.18 -2.01
C TYR A 114 -6.46 -6.75 -0.74
N LEU A 115 -7.01 -5.75 -0.03
CA LEU A 115 -6.43 -5.26 1.22
C LEU A 115 -6.36 -6.37 2.28
N ARG A 116 -7.36 -7.23 2.36
CA ARG A 116 -7.36 -8.40 3.26
C ARG A 116 -6.28 -9.42 2.91
N THR A 117 -5.97 -9.57 1.62
CA THR A 117 -4.89 -10.43 1.13
C THR A 117 -3.53 -9.89 1.56
N ILE A 118 -3.29 -8.58 1.45
CA ILE A 118 -1.94 -8.02 1.71
C ILE A 118 -1.71 -7.66 3.19
N LEU A 119 -2.77 -7.40 3.96
CA LEU A 119 -2.70 -6.98 5.35
C LEU A 119 -3.05 -8.13 6.30
N ASN A 120 -2.15 -8.43 7.23
CA ASN A 120 -2.49 -9.27 8.38
C ASN A 120 -3.43 -8.52 9.37
N GLU A 121 -3.94 -9.23 10.37
CA GLU A 121 -4.87 -8.64 11.36
C GLU A 121 -4.26 -7.43 12.08
N LYS A 122 -2.99 -7.52 12.47
CA LYS A 122 -2.30 -6.43 13.18
C LYS A 122 -2.20 -5.18 12.30
N SER A 123 -1.79 -5.34 11.05
CA SER A 123 -1.70 -4.27 10.06
C SER A 123 -3.05 -3.62 9.80
N ARG A 124 -4.14 -4.40 9.73
CA ARG A 124 -5.50 -3.83 9.58
C ARG A 124 -5.88 -2.89 10.72
N GLN A 125 -5.48 -3.23 11.94
CA GLN A 125 -5.71 -2.38 13.11
C GLN A 125 -4.75 -1.19 13.19
N ASN A 126 -3.53 -1.34 12.66
CA ASN A 126 -2.47 -0.35 12.75
C ASN A 126 -2.36 0.56 11.53
N LEU A 127 -3.02 0.25 10.42
CA LEU A 127 -3.00 1.09 9.23
C LEU A 127 -3.54 2.48 9.57
N ARG A 128 -2.75 3.50 9.26
CA ARG A 128 -3.07 4.92 9.45
C ARG A 128 -3.25 5.63 8.13
N GLU A 129 -2.55 5.21 7.08
CA GLU A 129 -2.55 5.88 5.80
C GLU A 129 -2.85 4.92 4.66
N LEU A 130 -3.76 5.34 3.77
CA LEU A 130 -4.08 4.62 2.56
C LEU A 130 -4.18 5.61 1.40
N THR A 131 -3.34 5.41 0.38
CA THR A 131 -3.44 6.09 -0.89
C THR A 131 -3.89 5.10 -1.96
N ILE A 132 -4.92 5.45 -2.73
CA ILE A 132 -5.42 4.67 -3.86
C ILE A 132 -5.36 5.56 -5.10
N GLU A 133 -4.41 5.27 -5.97
CA GLU A 133 -4.20 5.98 -7.23
C GLU A 133 -4.88 5.26 -8.39
N GLY A 134 -5.55 6.02 -9.26
CA GLY A 134 -6.24 5.51 -10.43
C GLY A 134 -7.73 5.26 -10.19
N TYR A 135 -8.43 4.89 -11.27
CA TYR A 135 -9.88 4.67 -11.25
C TYR A 135 -10.22 3.18 -11.18
N GLY A 136 -11.04 2.82 -10.20
CA GLY A 136 -11.63 1.49 -10.08
C GLY A 136 -13.15 1.57 -10.08
N ASN A 137 -13.80 0.62 -10.76
CA ASN A 137 -15.20 0.35 -10.52
C ASN A 137 -15.30 -0.59 -9.32
N PHE A 138 -15.78 -0.09 -8.19
CA PHE A 138 -15.93 -0.85 -6.96
C PHE A 138 -17.40 -1.18 -6.68
N GLU A 139 -17.65 -2.21 -5.88
CA GLU A 139 -19.01 -2.54 -5.41
C GLU A 139 -19.63 -1.37 -4.64
N GLY A 140 -20.95 -1.17 -4.71
CA GLY A 140 -21.62 0.01 -4.14
C GLY A 140 -21.41 0.24 -2.63
N ASN A 141 -21.04 -0.78 -1.87
CA ASN A 141 -20.77 -0.73 -0.43
C ASN A 141 -19.28 -0.92 -0.06
N TRP A 142 -18.36 -0.71 -1.01
CA TRP A 142 -16.93 -0.89 -0.78
C TRP A 142 -16.38 -0.01 0.34
N VAL A 143 -16.92 1.21 0.48
CA VAL A 143 -16.48 2.20 1.49
C VAL A 143 -16.76 1.70 2.89
N GLU A 144 -17.98 1.21 3.12
CA GLU A 144 -18.43 0.68 4.41
C GLU A 144 -17.61 -0.56 4.80
N LYS A 145 -17.46 -1.51 3.87
CA LYS A 145 -16.62 -2.70 4.07
C LYS A 145 -15.16 -2.35 4.35
N MET A 146 -14.62 -1.33 3.69
CA MET A 146 -13.24 -0.88 3.90
C MET A 146 -13.07 -0.20 5.26
N ALA A 147 -14.06 0.57 5.71
CA ALA A 147 -14.04 1.19 7.04
C ALA A 147 -14.10 0.13 8.16
N GLU A 148 -14.86 -0.94 7.97
CA GLU A 148 -14.84 -2.11 8.87
C GLU A 148 -13.48 -2.81 8.88
N LEU A 149 -12.84 -2.92 7.70
CA LEU A 149 -11.53 -3.56 7.55
C LEU A 149 -10.40 -2.73 8.17
N LEU A 150 -10.49 -1.40 8.11
CA LEU A 150 -9.44 -0.45 8.48
C LEU A 150 -9.97 0.58 9.50
N PRO A 151 -10.35 0.14 10.71
CA PRO A 151 -11.12 0.97 11.65
C PRO A 151 -10.36 2.20 12.15
N ASN A 152 -9.02 2.16 12.14
CA ASN A 152 -8.17 3.22 12.67
C ASN A 152 -7.47 4.04 11.57
N LEU A 153 -7.99 3.99 10.33
CA LEU A 153 -7.45 4.78 9.23
C LEU A 153 -7.62 6.28 9.52
N GLN A 154 -6.53 7.04 9.39
CA GLN A 154 -6.46 8.47 9.70
C GLN A 154 -6.29 9.33 8.44
N SER A 155 -5.67 8.80 7.39
CA SER A 155 -5.46 9.48 6.12
C SER A 155 -5.93 8.60 4.97
N LEU A 156 -6.83 9.14 4.15
CA LEU A 156 -7.26 8.53 2.90
C LEU A 156 -7.03 9.51 1.76
N ASP A 157 -6.24 9.08 0.78
CA ASP A 157 -6.06 9.78 -0.49
C ASP A 157 -6.60 8.90 -1.62
N SER A 158 -7.64 9.35 -2.31
CA SER A 158 -8.25 8.57 -3.38
C SER A 158 -8.95 9.43 -4.44
N GLU A 159 -9.05 8.87 -5.64
CA GLU A 159 -9.82 9.43 -6.75
C GLU A 159 -11.29 8.99 -6.65
N PHE A 160 -12.19 9.93 -6.37
CA PHE A 160 -13.63 9.67 -6.30
C PHE A 160 -14.34 10.16 -7.56
N SER A 161 -15.16 9.29 -8.15
CA SER A 161 -15.96 9.64 -9.33
C SER A 161 -17.19 10.51 -9.01
N THR A 162 -17.70 10.46 -7.78
CA THR A 162 -18.90 11.19 -7.36
C THR A 162 -18.80 11.67 -5.92
N SER A 163 -19.50 12.77 -5.61
CA SER A 163 -19.61 13.31 -4.24
C SER A 163 -20.36 12.39 -3.28
N ILE A 164 -21.11 11.40 -3.79
CA ILE A 164 -21.80 10.39 -2.97
C ILE A 164 -20.79 9.54 -2.20
N TYR A 165 -19.71 9.11 -2.84
CA TYR A 165 -18.67 8.32 -2.17
C TYR A 165 -17.91 9.12 -1.13
N VAL A 166 -17.65 10.41 -1.40
CA VAL A 166 -17.04 11.31 -0.41
C VAL A 166 -17.90 11.38 0.86
N LYS A 167 -19.22 11.56 0.71
CA LYS A 167 -20.14 11.55 1.86
C LYS A 167 -20.15 10.22 2.60
N LYS A 168 -20.07 9.09 1.89
CA LYS A 168 -19.98 7.76 2.51
C LYS A 168 -18.67 7.63 3.31
N VAL A 169 -17.54 8.04 2.75
CA VAL A 169 -16.23 7.98 3.41
C VAL A 169 -16.26 8.76 4.73
N CYS A 170 -16.74 10.00 4.69
CA CYS A 170 -16.83 10.83 5.90
C CYS A 170 -17.78 10.27 6.96
N LYS A 171 -18.78 9.47 6.58
CA LYS A 171 -19.70 8.81 7.52
C LYS A 171 -19.15 7.50 8.08
N SER A 172 -18.41 6.74 7.28
CA SER A 172 -17.96 5.39 7.65
C SER A 172 -16.64 5.40 8.41
N PHE A 173 -15.69 6.28 8.05
CA PHE A 173 -14.37 6.35 8.68
C PHE A 173 -14.36 7.37 9.83
N HIS A 174 -14.70 6.90 11.03
CA HIS A 174 -14.85 7.75 12.22
C HIS A 174 -13.52 8.35 12.72
N ASN A 175 -12.39 7.74 12.39
CA ASN A 175 -11.05 8.18 12.82
C ASN A 175 -10.30 8.98 11.74
N LEU A 176 -10.97 9.31 10.63
CA LEU A 176 -10.35 10.00 9.50
C LEU A 176 -10.06 11.47 9.86
N ILE A 177 -8.79 11.86 9.77
CA ILE A 177 -8.31 13.21 10.03
C ILE A 177 -8.04 13.93 8.70
N HIS A 178 -7.47 13.19 7.74
CA HIS A 178 -7.07 13.71 6.44
C HIS A 178 -7.81 12.96 5.34
N LEU A 179 -8.51 13.72 4.49
CA LEU A 179 -9.14 13.21 3.28
C LEU A 179 -8.65 14.05 2.10
N ASN A 180 -7.83 13.44 1.25
CA ASN A 180 -7.43 14.05 -0.01
C ASN A 180 -8.29 13.47 -1.14
N ILE A 181 -8.98 14.35 -1.86
CA ILE A 181 -9.86 13.99 -2.97
C ILE A 181 -9.18 14.46 -4.24
N ARG A 182 -8.61 13.51 -4.97
CA ARG A 182 -8.07 13.78 -6.30
C ARG A 182 -9.25 13.83 -7.27
N SER A 183 -9.57 15.03 -7.74
CA SER A 183 -10.60 15.25 -8.76
C SER A 183 -9.99 15.14 -10.15
N LYS A 184 -10.73 14.52 -11.08
CA LYS A 184 -10.40 14.60 -12.50
C LYS A 184 -10.57 16.04 -12.98
N PRO A 185 -9.59 16.67 -13.65
CA PRO A 185 -9.73 18.04 -14.17
C PRO A 185 -10.82 18.24 -15.24
N ASN A 186 -11.61 17.21 -15.59
CA ASN A 186 -12.59 17.23 -16.68
C ASN A 186 -14.06 17.10 -16.25
N LEU A 187 -14.40 17.16 -14.97
CA LEU A 187 -15.77 17.49 -14.58
C LEU A 187 -15.93 19.02 -14.60
N LYS A 188 -16.00 19.59 -15.82
CA LYS A 188 -16.67 20.89 -16.00
C LYS A 188 -18.07 20.70 -15.45
N TYR A 189 -18.32 21.29 -14.29
CA TYR A 189 -19.66 21.49 -13.76
C TYR A 189 -20.46 22.17 -14.88
N ASN A 190 -21.37 21.45 -15.51
CA ASN A 190 -22.52 22.09 -16.13
C ASN A 190 -23.30 22.69 -14.96
N SER A 191 -23.01 23.95 -14.66
CA SER A 191 -23.90 24.82 -13.90
C SER A 191 -25.24 24.83 -14.62
N ILE A 192 -26.23 24.16 -14.04
CA ILE A 192 -27.62 24.40 -14.39
C ILE A 192 -28.14 25.33 -13.29
N ALA A 193 -28.48 26.54 -13.73
CA ALA A 193 -29.21 27.55 -12.97
C ALA A 193 -30.62 27.06 -12.63
#